data_AF-A0A7J4TDR5-F1
#
_entry.id   AF-A0A7J4TDR5-F1
#
_cell.length_a   1.000
_cell.length_b   1.000
_cell.length_c   1.000
_cell.angle_alpha   90.00
_cell.angle_beta   90.00
_cell.angle_gamma   90.00
#
_symmetry.space_group_name_H-M   'P 1'
#
loop_
_entity.id
_entity.type
_entity.pdbx_description
1 polymer ?
#
loop_
_entity_poly.entity_id
_entity_poly.type
_entity_poly.pdbx_seq_one_letter_code
_entity_poly.pdbx_strand_id
1 'polypeptide(L)' 'GVGKKHMGEILEAKRDGDFQSFEDIRKRVKLVPDPRKLIIRRIINEVMGKEKHRLFADA' A
#
# COMPACT_ATOMS: atom_id res chain seq x y z
N GLY A 1 8.05 -1.31 -5.41
CA GLY A 1 6.62 -1.37 -5.79
C GLY A 1 5.95 -2.48 -5.01
N VAL A 2 4.64 -2.67 -5.15
CA VAL A 2 3.92 -3.80 -4.53
C VAL A 2 3.85 -4.92 -5.56
N GLY A 3 4.61 -5.99 -5.35
CA GLY A 3 4.55 -7.20 -6.19
C GLY A 3 3.69 -8.29 -5.57
N LYS A 4 3.49 -9.42 -6.26
CA LYS A 4 2.69 -10.57 -5.78
C LYS A 4 3.01 -11.00 -4.34
N LYS A 5 4.29 -11.08 -3.98
CA LYS A 5 4.73 -11.47 -2.62
C LYS A 5 4.25 -10.49 -1.53
N HIS A 6 4.32 -9.19 -1.82
CA HIS A 6 3.88 -8.15 -0.88
C HIS A 6 2.37 -8.22 -0.68
N MET A 7 1.63 -8.49 -1.77
CA MET A 7 0.18 -8.59 -1.73
C MET A 7 -0.29 -9.78 -0.90
N GLY A 8 0.37 -10.94 -1.03
CA GLY A 8 0.07 -12.14 -0.24
C GLY A 8 0.24 -11.89 1.26
N GLU A 9 1.36 -11.29 1.67
CA GLU A 9 1.62 -10.98 3.09
C GLU A 9 0.64 -9.97 3.68
N ILE A 10 0.22 -8.96 2.90
CA ILE A 10 -0.80 -8.01 3.35
C ILE A 10 -2.13 -8.73 3.60
N LEU A 11 -2.52 -9.65 2.72
CA LEU A 11 -3.76 -10.42 2.86
C LEU A 11 -3.72 -11.35 4.06
N GLU A 12 -2.60 -12.05 4.28
CA GLU A 12 -2.39 -12.89 5.46
C GLU A 12 -2.46 -12.06 6.74
N ALA A 13 -1.71 -10.97 6.85
CA ALA A 13 -1.73 -10.10 8.03
C ALA A 13 -3.09 -9.43 8.29
N LYS A 14 -3.91 -9.25 7.25
CA LYS A 14 -5.29 -8.75 7.38
C LYS A 14 -6.25 -9.80 7.93
N ARG A 15 -5.96 -11.10 7.76
CA ARG A 15 -6.78 -12.18 8.35
C ARG A 15 -6.69 -12.18 9.87
N ASP A 16 -5.56 -11.77 10.44
CA ASP A 16 -5.39 -11.58 11.88
C ASP A 16 -6.18 -10.38 12.44
N GLY A 17 -6.75 -9.52 11.57
CA GLY A 17 -7.59 -8.39 11.93
C GLY A 17 -7.26 -7.12 11.15
N ASP A 18 -8.12 -6.11 11.27
CA ASP A 18 -7.93 -4.84 10.57
C ASP A 18 -6.67 -4.10 11.05
N PHE A 19 -6.02 -3.42 10.10
CA PHE A 19 -4.86 -2.58 10.38
C PHE A 19 -5.30 -1.29 11.07
N GLN A 20 -4.78 -1.04 12.26
CA GLN A 20 -5.14 0.16 13.03
C GLN A 20 -4.31 1.39 12.64
N SER A 21 -3.13 1.19 12.02
CA SER A 21 -2.18 2.27 11.74
C SER A 21 -1.15 1.86 10.68
N PHE A 22 -0.49 2.85 10.06
CA PHE A 22 0.62 2.60 9.14
C PHE A 22 1.80 1.87 9.79
N GLU A 23 2.05 2.14 11.07
CA GLU A 23 3.07 1.40 11.84
C GLU A 23 2.68 -0.05 12.09
N ASP A 24 1.39 -0.33 12.30
CA ASP A 24 0.88 -1.69 12.48
C ASP A 24 1.08 -2.52 11.20
N ILE A 25 0.76 -1.94 10.04
CA ILE A 25 1.08 -2.56 8.73
C ILE A 25 2.57 -2.85 8.62
N ARG A 26 3.44 -1.89 8.98
CA ARG A 26 4.89 -2.06 8.89
C ARG A 26 5.43 -3.13 9.85
N LYS A 27 4.82 -3.28 11.03
CA LYS A 27 5.20 -4.29 12.03
C LYS A 27 4.74 -5.69 11.61
N ARG A 28 3.51 -5.83 11.11
CA ARG A 28 2.93 -7.12 10.69
C ARG A 28 3.47 -7.58 9.34
N VAL A 29 3.66 -6.67 8.40
CA VAL A 29 4.03 -6.98 7.01
C VAL A 29 5.47 -6.57 6.74
N LYS A 30 6.43 -7.43 7.15
CA LYS A 30 7.88 -7.13 7.07
C LYS A 30 8.38 -6.93 5.64
N LEU A 31 7.75 -7.60 4.68
CA LEU A 31 8.10 -7.51 3.26
C LEU A 31 7.59 -6.23 2.61
N VAL A 32 6.65 -5.50 3.23
CA VAL A 32 6.15 -4.24 2.69
C VAL A 32 7.09 -3.10 3.05
N PRO A 33 7.58 -2.33 2.06
CA PRO A 33 8.32 -1.11 2.35
C PRO A 33 7.38 -0.08 3.00
N ASP A 34 7.93 1.03 3.48
CA ASP A 34 7.17 2.04 4.23
C ASP A 34 5.80 2.38 3.56
N PRO A 35 4.66 1.98 4.18
CA PRO A 35 3.36 2.02 3.53
C PRO A 35 2.90 3.47 3.29
N ARG A 36 3.31 4.40 4.15
CA ARG A 36 3.06 5.84 3.97
C ARG A 36 3.75 6.34 2.71
N LYS A 37 5.06 6.07 2.54
CA LYS A 37 5.78 6.46 1.32
C LYS A 37 5.18 5.84 0.07
N LEU A 38 4.67 4.61 0.17
CA LEU A 38 4.06 3.91 -0.95
C LEU A 38 2.78 4.60 -1.43
N ILE A 39 1.89 4.96 -0.50
CA ILE A 39 0.66 5.69 -0.82
C ILE A 39 0.98 7.09 -1.38
N ILE A 40 1.90 7.83 -0.74
CA ILE A 40 2.29 9.17 -1.23
C ILE A 40 2.79 9.11 -2.67
N ARG A 41 3.70 8.17 -2.96
CA ARG A 41 4.24 8.01 -4.31
C ARG A 41 3.15 7.62 -5.31
N ARG A 42 2.16 6.84 -4.87
CA ARG A 42 1.04 6.42 -5.69
C ARG A 42 0.12 7.59 -6.03
N ILE A 43 -0.25 8.41 -5.05
CA ILE A 43 -1.02 9.64 -5.24
C ILE A 43 -0.31 10.58 -6.23
N ILE A 44 1.00 10.82 -6.03
CA ILE A 44 1.78 11.70 -6.94
C ILE A 44 1.73 11.16 -8.37
N ASN A 45 1.95 9.85 -8.57
CA ASN A 45 1.90 9.25 -9.90
C ASN A 45 0.51 9.35 -10.55
N GLU A 46 -0.56 9.18 -9.77
CA GLU A 46 -1.93 9.31 -10.24
C GLU A 46 -2.26 10.76 -10.66
N VAL A 47 -1.87 11.75 -9.85
CA VAL A 47 -2.01 13.18 -10.17
C VAL A 47 -1.20 13.56 -11.41
N MET A 48 0.00 12.98 -11.59
CA MET A 48 0.82 13.19 -12.79
C MET A 48 0.28 12.46 -14.04
N GLY A 49 -0.81 11.70 -13.94
CA GLY A 49 -1.37 10.93 -15.06
C GLY A 49 -0.49 9.76 -15.53
N LYS A 50 0.45 9.30 -14.70
CA LYS A 50 1.38 8.19 -15.02
C LYS A 50 0.79 6.81 -14.71
N GLU A 51 -0.39 6.77 -14.08
CA GLU A 51 -1.08 5.55 -13.70
C GLU A 51 -2.37 5.39 -14.51
N LYS A 52 -2.55 4.20 -15.09
CA LYS A 52 -3.77 3.85 -15.83
C LYS A 52 -4.98 3.72 -14.90
N HIS A 53 -4.75 3.34 -13.65
CA HIS A 53 -5.79 3.17 -12.64
C HIS A 53 -5.59 4.19 -11.52
N ARG A 54 -6.62 5.02 -11.31
CA ARG A 54 -6.69 6.00 -10.23
C ARG A 54 -7.43 5.38 -9.04
N LEU A 55 -6.78 5.33 -7.89
CA LEU A 55 -7.30 4.75 -6.66
C LEU A 55 -7.53 5.81 -5.59
N PHE A 56 -6.76 6.90 -5.62
CA PHE A 56 -6.74 7.91 -4.58
C PHE A 56 -7.14 9.30 -5.07
N ALA A 57 -6.77 9.65 -6.30
CA ALA A 57 -7.07 10.94 -6.89
C ALA A 57 -7.87 10.74 -8.17
N ASP A 58 -9.20 10.84 -8.07
CA ASP A 58 -10.07 11.00 -9.24
C ASP A 58 -10.11 12.49 -9.62
N ALA A 59 -10.20 12.78 -10.92
CA ALA A 59 -10.29 14.16 -11.42
C ALA A 59 -11.75 14.50 -11.72
#